data_AF-A0A353R5C9-F1
#
_entry.id   AF-A0A353R5C9-F1
#
_cell.length_a   1.000
_cell.length_b   1.000
_cell.length_c   1.000
_cell.angle_alpha   90.00
_cell.angle_beta   90.00
_cell.angle_gamma   90.00
#
_symmetry.space_group_name_H-M   'P 1'
#
loop_
_entity.id
_entity.type
_entity.pdbx_description
1 polymer ?
#
loop_
_entity_poly.entity_id
_entity_poly.type
_entity_poly.pdbx_seq_one_letter_code
_entity_poly.pdbx_strand_id
1 'polypeptide(L)'
;MVDQVLALPEELRIMILAPLVQDRKGEHSQVFVDLRNQGLVRARVDGSMHELEALPVLDPKRKHRIEAVVDRLRVRPEARQRLAESFET
;
A
#
# COMPACT_ATOMS: atom_id res chain seq x y z
N MET A 1 17.19 -2.30 3.04
CA MET A 1 15.81 -2.63 2.63
C MET A 1 15.76 -3.02 1.16
N VAL A 2 16.25 -2.18 0.24
CA VAL A 2 16.34 -2.50 -1.20
C VAL A 2 17.11 -3.82 -1.46
N ASP A 3 18.29 -3.98 -0.87
CA ASP A 3 19.11 -5.18 -1.10
C ASP A 3 18.45 -6.47 -0.58
N GLN A 4 17.61 -6.37 0.46
CA GLN A 4 16.84 -7.51 0.98
C GLN A 4 15.74 -7.93 0.01
N VAL A 5 15.08 -6.97 -0.64
CA VAL A 5 14.08 -7.25 -1.68
C VAL A 5 14.73 -7.85 -2.93
N LEU A 6 15.89 -7.35 -3.32
CA LEU A 6 16.64 -7.88 -4.47
C LEU A 6 17.22 -9.28 -4.22
N ALA A 7 17.30 -9.73 -2.97
CA ALA A 7 17.70 -11.10 -2.62
C ALA A 7 16.54 -12.12 -2.75
N LEU A 8 15.31 -11.66 -3.00
CA LEU A 8 14.16 -12.55 -3.27
C LEU A 8 14.31 -13.21 -4.66
N PRO A 9 13.59 -14.32 -4.91
CA PRO A 9 13.58 -14.96 -6.22
C PRO A 9 13.25 -13.96 -7.34
N GLU A 10 14.01 -14.03 -8.43
CA GLU A 10 13.77 -13.21 -9.62
C GLU A 10 12.37 -13.47 -10.20
N GLU A 11 11.80 -12.46 -10.86
CA GLU A 11 10.43 -12.46 -11.40
C GLU A 11 9.31 -12.55 -10.34
N LEU A 12 9.64 -12.66 -9.04
CA LEU A 12 8.64 -12.62 -7.98
C LEU A 12 7.88 -11.30 -8.02
N ARG A 13 6.55 -11.38 -8.04
CA ARG A 13 5.67 -10.22 -7.99
C ARG A 13 5.53 -9.75 -6.55
N ILE A 14 5.89 -8.51 -6.30
CA ILE A 14 5.81 -7.90 -4.97
C ILE A 14 4.96 -6.63 -5.01
N MET A 15 4.51 -6.24 -3.82
CA MET A 15 3.79 -4.99 -3.57
C MET A 15 4.45 -4.27 -2.42
N ILE A 16 4.68 -2.98 -2.57
CA ILE A 16 5.18 -2.10 -1.52
C ILE A 16 3.97 -1.43 -0.88
N LEU A 17 3.84 -1.62 0.42
CA LEU A 17 2.69 -1.17 1.20
C LEU A 17 3.15 -0.20 2.27
N ALA A 18 2.52 0.98 2.34
CA ALA A 18 2.76 1.94 3.41
C ALA A 18 1.59 1.88 4.42
N PRO A 19 1.83 1.46 5.69
CA PRO A 19 0.76 1.32 6.67
C PRO A 19 0.36 2.69 7.24
N LEU A 20 -0.88 3.11 6.98
CA LEU A 20 -1.40 4.41 7.43
C LEU A 20 -2.23 4.29 8.70
N VAL A 21 -3.02 3.22 8.77
CA VAL A 21 -3.88 2.91 9.92
C VAL A 21 -3.59 1.48 10.35
N GLN A 22 -3.35 1.28 11.64
CA GLN A 22 -3.09 -0.02 12.24
C GLN A 22 -3.97 -0.20 13.47
N ASP A 23 -4.91 -1.14 13.40
CA ASP A 23 -5.79 -1.55 14.50
C ASP A 23 -6.56 -0.42 15.19
N ARG A 24 -6.99 0.60 14.43
CA ARG A 24 -7.77 1.73 14.94
C ARG A 24 -9.22 1.67 14.50
N LYS A 25 -10.12 2.04 15.42
CA LYS A 25 -11.54 2.21 15.14
C LYS A 25 -11.81 3.50 14.38
N GLY A 26 -12.84 3.52 13.54
CA GLY A 26 -13.29 4.71 12.82
C GLY A 26 -13.54 4.45 11.34
N GLU A 27 -14.15 5.44 10.67
CA GLU A 27 -14.48 5.37 9.25
C GLU A 27 -13.29 5.71 8.35
N HIS A 28 -12.28 6.41 8.88
CA HIS A 28 -11.02 6.78 8.21
C HIS A 28 -11.19 7.49 6.86
N SER A 29 -12.32 8.16 6.64
CA SER A 29 -12.68 8.83 5.38
C SER A 29 -11.61 9.80 4.90
N GLN A 30 -10.99 10.55 5.81
CA GLN A 30 -9.91 11.50 5.50
C GLN A 30 -8.68 10.80 4.92
N VAL A 31 -8.33 9.61 5.42
CA VAL A 31 -7.17 8.84 4.91
C VAL A 31 -7.37 8.54 3.43
N PHE A 32 -8.56 8.12 3.03
CA PHE A 32 -8.84 7.82 1.63
C PHE A 32 -8.83 9.07 0.73
N VAL A 33 -9.28 10.22 1.25
CA VAL A 33 -9.19 11.50 0.55
C VAL A 33 -7.73 11.89 0.32
N ASP A 34 -6.90 11.78 1.36
CA ASP A 34 -5.48 12.11 1.29
C ASP A 34 -4.74 11.22 0.28
N LEU A 35 -5.08 9.93 0.22
CA LEU A 35 -4.51 9.01 -0.77
C LEU A 35 -4.89 9.35 -2.21
N ARG A 36 -6.14 9.74 -2.46
CA ARG A 36 -6.56 10.20 -3.79
C ARG A 36 -5.83 11.49 -4.18
N ASN A 37 -5.65 12.42 -3.23
CA ASN A 37 -4.92 13.66 -3.47
C ASN A 37 -3.43 13.42 -3.79
N GLN A 38 -2.85 12.35 -3.26
CA GLN A 38 -1.51 11.88 -3.61
C GLN A 38 -1.45 11.12 -4.96
N GLY A 39 -2.58 10.99 -5.66
CA GLY A 39 -2.65 10.30 -6.95
C GLY A 39 -2.63 8.77 -6.87
N LEU A 40 -2.79 8.20 -5.68
CA LEU A 40 -2.87 6.76 -5.52
C LEU A 40 -4.24 6.25 -5.96
N VAL A 41 -4.26 5.03 -6.49
CA VAL A 41 -5.48 4.41 -7.06
C VAL A 41 -5.98 3.25 -6.18
N ARG A 42 -5.09 2.61 -5.41
CA ARG A 42 -5.39 1.40 -4.67
C ARG A 42 -4.92 1.48 -3.22
N ALA A 43 -5.67 0.83 -2.34
CA ALA A 43 -5.30 0.59 -0.95
C ALA A 43 -5.65 -0.85 -0.57
N ARG A 44 -4.95 -1.38 0.43
CA ARG A 44 -5.33 -2.61 1.11
C ARG A 44 -6.05 -2.25 2.40
N VAL A 45 -7.28 -2.71 2.53
CA VAL A 45 -8.16 -2.45 3.68
C VAL A 45 -8.51 -3.79 4.31
N ASP A 46 -8.18 -3.97 5.58
CA ASP A 46 -8.38 -5.22 6.33
C ASP A 46 -7.88 -6.48 5.61
N GLY A 47 -6.75 -6.33 4.91
CA GLY A 47 -6.11 -7.41 4.14
C GLY A 47 -6.66 -7.60 2.73
N SER A 48 -7.74 -6.91 2.35
CA SER A 48 -8.35 -6.99 1.02
C SER A 48 -7.95 -5.80 0.14
N MET A 49 -7.72 -6.06 -1.14
CA MET A 49 -7.32 -5.03 -2.10
C MET A 49 -8.55 -4.30 -2.65
N HIS A 50 -8.53 -2.97 -2.60
CA HIS A 50 -9.61 -2.12 -3.10
C HIS A 50 -9.06 -0.97 -3.95
N GLU A 51 -9.87 -0.56 -4.93
CA GLU A 51 -9.68 0.72 -5.62
C GLU A 51 -10.29 1.84 -4.77
N LEU A 52 -9.62 3.00 -4.73
CA LEU A 52 -10.06 4.12 -3.89
C LEU A 52 -11.41 4.71 -4.31
N GLU A 53 -11.85 4.44 -5.54
CA GLU A 53 -13.17 4.80 -6.09
C GLU A 53 -14.27 3.81 -5.67
N ALA A 54 -13.90 2.58 -5.31
CA ALA A 54 -14.82 1.49 -4.99
C ALA A 54 -14.50 0.88 -3.61
N LEU A 55 -14.34 1.75 -2.61
CA LEU A 55 -14.04 1.35 -1.24
C LEU A 55 -15.27 0.81 -0.51
N PRO A 56 -15.11 -0.19 0.38
CA PRO A 56 -16.16 -0.61 1.27
C PRO A 56 -16.45 0.48 2.32
N VAL A 57 -17.69 0.53 2.80
CA VAL A 57 -18.03 1.36 3.97
C VAL A 57 -17.43 0.70 5.21
N LEU A 58 -16.64 1.47 5.96
CA LEU A 58 -16.02 1.01 7.20
C LEU A 58 -16.95 1.19 8.39
N ASP A 59 -16.95 0.23 9.32
CA ASP A 59 -17.74 0.30 10.54
C ASP A 59 -16.98 1.11 11.59
N PRO A 60 -17.49 2.28 12.03
CA PRO A 60 -16.79 3.13 13.00
C PRO A 60 -16.48 2.44 14.33
N LYS A 61 -17.17 1.35 14.67
CA LYS A 61 -16.99 0.62 15.93
C LYS A 61 -15.93 -0.49 15.84
N ARG A 62 -15.53 -0.89 14.63
CA ARG A 62 -14.55 -1.97 14.40
C ARG A 62 -13.17 -1.39 14.14
N LYS A 63 -12.15 -2.17 14.50
CA LYS A 63 -10.75 -1.82 14.21
C LYS A 63 -10.47 -2.15 12.75
N HIS A 64 -9.76 -1.24 12.10
CA HIS A 64 -9.37 -1.37 10.71
C HIS A 64 -7.86 -1.24 10.53
N ARG A 65 -7.35 -1.86 9.47
CA ARG A 65 -5.99 -1.73 8.97
C ARG A 65 -6.03 -1.22 7.54
N ILE A 66 -5.39 -0.09 7.28
CA ILE A 66 -5.37 0.56 5.96
C ILE A 66 -3.92 0.77 5.55
N GLU A 67 -3.57 0.25 4.39
CA GLU A 67 -2.25 0.33 3.80
C GLU A 67 -2.35 0.90 2.38
N ALA A 68 -1.57 1.94 2.08
CA ALA A 68 -1.45 2.46 0.73
C ALA A 68 -0.67 1.47 -0.13
N VAL A 69 -1.06 1.33 -1.39
CA VAL A 69 -0.30 0.54 -2.37
C VAL A 69 0.61 1.51 -3.12
N VAL A 70 1.85 1.61 -2.66
CA VAL A 70 2.83 2.58 -3.19
C VAL A 70 3.35 2.12 -4.54
N ASP A 71 3.78 0.86 -4.64
CA ASP A 71 4.27 0.31 -5.89
C ASP A 71 3.97 -1.19 -6.03
N ARG A 72 3.99 -1.67 -7.27
CA ARG A 72 3.87 -3.08 -7.65
C ARG A 72 4.85 -3.37 -8.78
N LEU A 73 5.78 -4.28 -8.53
CA LEU A 73 6.85 -4.59 -9.47
C LEU A 73 7.25 -6.07 -9.38
N ARG A 74 8.06 -6.51 -10.35
CA ARG A 74 8.74 -7.81 -10.28
C ARG A 74 10.16 -7.60 -9.81
N VAL A 75 10.64 -8.48 -8.95
CA VAL A 75 12.03 -8.44 -8.48
C VAL A 75 12.97 -8.69 -9.66
N ARG A 76 13.77 -7.67 -9.97
CA ARG A 76 14.80 -7.66 -11.01
C ARG A 76 15.97 -6.75 -10.58
N PRO A 77 17.22 -7.04 -10.96
CA PRO A 77 18.36 -6.19 -10.63
C PRO A 77 18.20 -4.73 -11.06
N GLU A 78 17.57 -4.49 -12.22
CA GLU A 78 17.35 -3.16 -12.78
C GLU A 78 16.29 -2.36 -12.01
N ALA A 79 15.47 -3.01 -11.16
CA ALA A 79 14.46 -2.36 -10.36
C ALA A 79 15.02 -1.63 -9.13
N ARG A 80 16.35 -1.67 -8.90
CA ARG A 80 17.00 -1.13 -7.70
C ARG A 80 16.66 0.34 -7.43
N GLN A 81 16.75 1.20 -8.44
CA GLN A 81 16.49 2.64 -8.29
C GLN A 81 15.01 2.89 -7.97
N ARG A 82 14.10 2.30 -8.75
CA ARG A 82 12.65 2.39 -8.53
C ARG A 82 12.24 1.88 -7.15
N LEU A 83 12.85 0.79 -6.68
CA LEU A 83 12.65 0.27 -5.33
C LEU A 83 13.06 1.29 -4.27
N ALA A 84 14.20 1.97 -4.44
CA ALA A 84 14.64 3.00 -3.51
C ALA A 84 13.65 4.18 -3.46
N GLU A 85 13.25 4.70 -4.61
CA GLU A 85 12.26 5.79 -4.73
C GLU A 85 10.92 5.42 -4.09
N SER A 86 10.49 4.17 -4.26
CA SER A 86 9.24 3.67 -3.67
C SER A 86 9.30 3.50 -2.15
N PHE A 87 10.49 3.31 -1.57
CA PHE A 87 10.65 3.23 -0.11
C PHE A 87 10.74 4.60 0.56
N GLU A 88 11.11 5.64 -0.19
CA GLU A 88 11.17 7.02 0.32
C GLU A 88 9.79 7.71 0.30
N THR A 89 8.83 7.15 -0.43
CA THR A 89 7.43 7.64 -0.52
C THR A 89 6.59 7.14 0.64
#